data_AF-G7YHP2-F1
#
_entry.id   AF-G7YHP2-F1
#
_cell.length_a   1.000
_cell.length_b   1.000
_cell.length_c   1.000
_cell.angle_alpha   90.00
_cell.angle_beta   90.00
_cell.angle_gamma   90.00
#
_symmetry.space_group_name_H-M   'P 1'
#
loop_
_entity.id
_entity.type
_entity.pdbx_description
1 polymer ?
#
loop_
_entity_poly.entity_id
_entity_poly.type
_entity_poly.pdbx_seq_one_letter_code
_entity_poly.pdbx_strand_id
1 'polypeptide(L)'
;MSFKDFSSSFSLIEVCFLSMEGLEDEEQFQYKQPVNIVTVQGNWVPNVNAGGKLETTEFYATNPQFQFDVPENENEDHELVVISLLLCDFRKRNPPKIRQIGFRIYSLTQQHNSPLSATELTSLPTVYNTECQSKATVTVLLQLIQGSYLIIPSTEEPNQRGDFKIRLVSQFKASLWELDRPNKQLEITAEQEMMTPSVVQSEQNIRTCVKIFDRHCDKESYTIDAVQLRKLFKDNHPKGISGFDGFDLETCRQMINTFSTENEPYLSMKEFLELSSYIHTLSTEFLQHCPPHKGQIPMIHLRKAFESAGYSTSNKVFTTLVQRHHCSKTDTVNFREFTTCALSMKYIYQNAIKQPNLISGCSPDLLEDYIVGFLRM
;
A
#
# COMPACT_ATOMS: atom_id res chain seq x y z
N MET A 1 -5.46 19.08 48.27
CA MET A 1 -6.78 19.28 47.62
C MET A 1 -7.55 17.98 47.72
N SER A 2 -8.84 18.01 48.08
CA SER A 2 -9.68 16.81 48.06
C SER A 2 -10.07 16.45 46.61
N PHE A 3 -10.40 15.19 46.33
CA PHE A 3 -10.91 14.79 45.01
C PHE A 3 -12.15 15.60 44.60
N LYS A 4 -13.00 15.95 45.58
CA LYS A 4 -14.21 16.73 45.35
C LYS A 4 -13.89 18.15 44.87
N ASP A 5 -12.91 18.81 45.48
CA ASP A 5 -12.48 20.15 45.07
C ASP A 5 -11.74 20.12 43.72
N PHE A 6 -10.99 19.05 43.45
CA PHE A 6 -10.33 18.85 42.17
C PHE A 6 -11.35 18.68 41.03
N SER A 7 -12.33 17.80 41.23
CA SER A 7 -13.40 17.54 40.25
C SER A 7 -14.28 18.77 40.00
N SER A 8 -14.40 19.70 40.94
CA SER A 8 -15.16 20.94 40.73
C SER A 8 -14.33 22.05 40.07
N SER A 9 -13.01 21.99 40.16
CA SER A 9 -12.12 23.07 39.69
C SER A 9 -11.46 22.77 38.34
N PHE A 10 -11.29 21.51 37.96
CA PHE A 10 -10.59 21.10 36.75
C PHE A 10 -11.49 20.30 35.81
N SER A 11 -11.42 20.60 34.52
CA SER A 11 -12.20 19.93 33.46
C SER A 11 -11.36 19.03 32.55
N LEU A 12 -10.02 19.10 32.65
CA LEU A 12 -9.09 18.36 31.81
C LEU A 12 -7.90 17.88 32.65
N ILE A 13 -7.54 16.62 32.46
CA ILE A 13 -6.33 16.01 33.02
C ILE A 13 -5.55 15.44 31.85
N GLU A 14 -4.32 15.91 31.66
CA GLU A 14 -3.37 15.32 30.72
C GLU A 14 -2.29 14.61 31.52
N VAL A 15 -2.17 13.31 31.31
CA VAL A 15 -1.16 12.48 31.99
C VAL A 15 -0.04 12.19 31.01
N CYS A 16 1.16 12.67 31.30
CA CYS A 16 2.37 12.35 30.54
C CYS A 16 3.06 11.15 31.19
N PHE A 17 3.00 9.99 30.55
CA PHE A 17 3.81 8.83 30.93
C PHE A 17 5.24 9.03 30.45
N LEU A 18 6.19 8.99 31.38
CA LEU A 18 7.61 8.87 31.08
C LEU A 18 7.94 7.38 31.02
N SER A 19 8.70 6.96 29.99
CA SER A 19 9.33 5.64 30.00
C SER A 19 10.24 5.57 31.23
N MET A 20 10.21 4.46 31.94
CA MET A 20 11.08 4.22 33.10
C MET A 20 12.51 3.82 32.68
N GLU A 21 12.77 3.71 31.38
CA GLU A 21 14.11 3.44 30.83
C GLU A 21 15.11 4.49 31.32
N GLY A 22 16.10 4.04 32.10
CA GLY A 22 17.16 4.88 32.66
C GLY A 22 16.87 5.48 34.04
N LEU A 23 15.72 5.16 34.66
CA LEU A 23 15.36 5.55 36.03
C LEU A 23 15.32 4.35 37.01
N GLU A 24 15.86 3.21 36.59
CA GLU A 24 15.81 1.94 37.36
C GLU A 24 16.63 1.98 38.66
N ASP A 25 17.68 2.80 38.69
CA ASP A 25 18.61 2.94 39.83
C ASP A 25 18.15 3.98 40.88
N GLU A 26 17.06 4.71 40.63
CA GLU A 26 16.57 5.70 41.59
C GLU A 26 15.67 5.04 42.65
N GLU A 27 16.11 5.09 43.92
CA GLU A 27 15.40 4.52 45.09
C GLU A 27 13.92 4.93 45.19
N GLN A 28 13.55 6.09 44.64
CA GLN A 28 12.16 6.59 44.62
C GLN A 28 11.21 5.80 43.69
N PHE A 29 11.77 5.00 42.77
CA PHE A 29 11.00 4.25 41.77
C PHE A 29 11.04 2.73 42.00
N GLN A 30 11.77 2.28 43.02
CA GLN A 30 12.00 0.87 43.35
C GLN A 30 10.71 0.06 43.63
N TYR A 31 9.61 0.74 43.97
CA TYR A 31 8.30 0.14 44.26
C TYR A 31 7.23 0.42 43.19
N LYS A 32 7.57 1.08 42.09
CA LYS A 32 6.62 1.38 41.01
C LYS A 32 6.78 0.38 39.89
N GLN A 33 5.69 -0.25 39.47
CA GLN A 33 5.71 -1.07 38.26
C GLN A 33 5.99 -0.16 37.04
N PRO A 34 7.04 -0.43 36.26
CA PRO A 34 7.34 0.36 35.08
C PRO A 34 6.27 0.13 34.02
N VAL A 35 5.85 1.20 33.37
CA VAL A 35 4.96 1.10 32.20
C VAL A 35 5.78 0.83 30.95
N ASN A 36 5.31 -0.09 30.12
CA ASN A 36 5.85 -0.32 28.79
C ASN A 36 5.23 0.68 27.81
N ILE A 37 6.05 1.31 26.96
CA ILE A 37 5.59 2.26 25.95
C ILE A 37 6.05 1.79 24.58
N VAL A 38 5.11 1.35 23.74
CA VAL A 38 5.38 1.04 22.34
C VAL A 38 4.90 2.19 21.47
N THR A 39 5.75 2.69 20.59
CA THR A 39 5.37 3.75 19.63
C THR A 39 5.67 3.29 18.21
N VAL A 40 4.65 3.26 17.36
CA VAL A 40 4.78 3.01 15.92
C VAL A 40 4.48 4.28 15.13
N GLN A 41 5.10 4.42 13.98
CA GLN A 41 4.88 5.53 13.05
C GLN A 41 4.08 5.04 11.87
N GLY A 42 3.19 5.87 11.37
CA GLY A 42 2.42 5.60 10.16
C GLY A 42 2.10 6.88 9.41
N ASN A 43 1.53 6.74 8.22
CA ASN A 43 1.07 7.88 7.43
C ASN A 43 -0.18 7.55 6.63
N TRP A 44 -1.04 8.55 6.48
CA TRP A 44 -2.09 8.58 5.48
C TRP A 44 -1.56 9.27 4.24
N VAL A 45 -1.62 8.56 3.13
CA VAL A 45 -1.22 9.00 1.81
C VAL A 45 -2.48 9.05 0.95
N PRO A 46 -2.83 10.23 0.40
CA PRO A 46 -3.99 10.37 -0.49
C PRO A 46 -3.91 9.36 -1.62
N ASN A 47 -5.06 8.81 -2.03
CA ASN A 47 -5.17 7.88 -3.14
C ASN A 47 -4.42 6.54 -2.95
N VAL A 48 -3.96 6.24 -1.73
CA VAL A 48 -3.22 5.02 -1.40
C VAL A 48 -3.83 4.30 -0.18
N ASN A 49 -3.78 4.94 0.99
CA ASN A 49 -4.23 4.36 2.26
C ASN A 49 -4.97 5.37 3.15
N ALA A 50 -5.36 6.52 2.59
CA ALA A 50 -6.15 7.53 3.31
C ALA A 50 -7.65 7.24 3.14
N GLY A 51 -8.14 6.21 3.81
CA GLY A 51 -9.51 5.69 3.66
C GLY A 51 -10.60 6.55 4.27
N GLY A 52 -10.26 7.44 5.20
CA GLY A 52 -11.24 8.21 5.97
C GLY A 52 -11.94 7.35 7.03
N LYS A 53 -12.95 7.90 7.71
CA LYS A 53 -13.72 7.20 8.74
C LYS A 53 -14.64 6.14 8.13
N LEU A 54 -15.23 5.32 8.99
CA LEU A 54 -16.14 4.25 8.56
C LEU A 54 -17.48 4.83 8.08
N GLU A 55 -17.54 5.22 6.80
CA GLU A 55 -18.79 5.47 6.06
C GLU A 55 -19.03 4.35 5.04
N THR A 56 -18.00 4.04 4.23
CA THR A 56 -17.98 2.90 3.32
C THR A 56 -16.83 1.98 3.70
N THR A 57 -17.12 0.73 4.06
CA THR A 57 -16.09 -0.20 4.55
C THR A 57 -14.97 -0.44 3.54
N GLU A 58 -15.26 -0.35 2.24
CA GLU A 58 -14.24 -0.47 1.19
C GLU A 58 -13.15 0.59 1.29
N PHE A 59 -13.52 1.86 1.46
CA PHE A 59 -12.57 2.95 1.66
C PHE A 59 -11.88 2.82 3.01
N TYR A 60 -12.66 2.58 4.06
CA TYR A 60 -12.14 2.46 5.42
C TYR A 60 -11.08 1.37 5.58
N ALA A 61 -11.25 0.22 4.91
CA ALA A 61 -10.30 -0.90 4.95
C ALA A 61 -8.92 -0.56 4.37
N THR A 62 -8.81 0.51 3.58
CA THR A 62 -7.52 0.96 3.03
C THR A 62 -6.66 1.70 4.04
N ASN A 63 -7.22 2.15 5.17
CA ASN A 63 -6.43 2.77 6.24
C ASN A 63 -5.36 1.80 6.76
N PRO A 64 -4.21 2.30 7.22
CA PRO A 64 -3.21 1.47 7.91
C PRO A 64 -3.84 0.66 9.03
N GLN A 65 -3.43 -0.59 9.20
CA GLN A 65 -3.97 -1.50 10.20
C GLN A 65 -2.83 -1.97 11.10
N PHE A 66 -3.00 -1.88 12.41
CA PHE A 66 -1.98 -2.27 13.39
C PHE A 66 -2.52 -3.31 14.34
N GLN A 67 -1.77 -4.39 14.56
CA GLN A 67 -2.15 -5.45 15.49
C GLN A 67 -1.31 -5.38 16.77
N PHE A 68 -1.94 -5.66 17.91
CA PHE A 68 -1.27 -5.89 19.19
C PHE A 68 -1.97 -7.00 19.96
N ASP A 69 -1.25 -7.63 20.88
CA ASP A 69 -1.77 -8.70 21.73
C ASP A 69 -1.73 -8.31 23.21
N VAL A 70 -2.77 -8.70 23.93
CA VAL A 70 -2.87 -8.61 25.39
C VAL A 70 -2.63 -10.00 25.96
N PRO A 71 -1.60 -10.20 26.80
CA PRO A 71 -1.26 -11.51 27.35
C PRO A 71 -2.27 -11.97 28.41
N GLU A 72 -2.19 -13.24 28.79
CA GLU A 72 -2.89 -13.74 29.98
C GLU A 72 -2.28 -13.12 31.23
N ASN A 73 -3.12 -12.71 32.17
CA ASN A 73 -2.71 -12.30 33.50
C ASN A 73 -3.35 -13.24 34.53
N GLU A 74 -2.53 -13.88 35.35
CA GLU A 74 -2.99 -14.82 36.38
C GLU A 74 -3.76 -14.14 37.52
N ASN A 75 -3.55 -12.83 37.72
CA ASN A 75 -4.08 -12.09 38.87
C ASN A 75 -5.32 -11.26 38.55
N GLU A 76 -5.51 -10.86 37.29
CA GLU A 76 -6.60 -9.97 36.87
C GLU A 76 -7.21 -10.45 35.54
N ASP A 77 -8.53 -10.41 35.44
CA ASP A 77 -9.25 -10.80 34.20
C ASP A 77 -9.05 -9.79 33.05
N HIS A 78 -8.50 -8.60 33.33
CA HIS A 78 -8.38 -7.49 32.38
C HIS A 78 -7.07 -6.73 32.61
N GLU A 79 -6.53 -6.16 31.54
CA GLU A 79 -5.35 -5.30 31.54
C GLU A 79 -5.73 -3.86 31.21
N LEU A 80 -5.08 -2.89 31.87
CA LEU A 80 -5.23 -1.48 31.56
C LEU A 80 -4.27 -1.07 30.44
N VAL A 81 -4.84 -0.60 29.33
CA VAL A 81 -4.08 -0.17 28.15
C VAL A 81 -4.48 1.25 27.77
N VAL A 82 -3.50 2.14 27.62
CA VAL A 82 -3.69 3.49 27.09
C VAL A 82 -3.25 3.50 25.63
N ILE A 83 -4.14 3.91 24.73
CA ILE A 83 -3.85 4.04 23.30
C ILE A 83 -3.99 5.49 22.91
N SER A 84 -2.96 6.02 22.24
CA SER A 84 -2.91 7.41 21.78
C SER A 84 -2.57 7.48 20.30
N LEU A 85 -3.34 8.25 19.54
CA LEU A 85 -3.05 8.62 18.16
C LEU A 85 -2.60 10.08 18.11
N LEU A 86 -1.39 10.33 17.63
CA LEU A 86 -0.77 11.66 17.54
C LEU A 86 -0.54 12.04 16.07
N LEU A 87 -1.13 13.15 15.63
CA LEU A 87 -0.82 13.78 14.35
C LEU A 87 0.52 14.51 14.44
N CYS A 88 1.45 14.22 13.53
CA CYS A 88 2.82 14.74 13.54
C CYS A 88 3.06 15.86 12.52
N ASP A 89 2.29 15.93 11.43
CA ASP A 89 2.51 16.87 10.33
C ASP A 89 1.81 18.24 10.53
N PHE A 90 0.95 18.40 11.54
CA PHE A 90 0.11 19.60 11.69
C PHE A 90 0.90 20.91 11.81
N ARG A 91 2.11 20.86 12.39
CA ARG A 91 3.01 22.03 12.52
C ARG A 91 3.83 22.34 11.27
N LYS A 92 3.90 21.41 10.31
CA LYS A 92 4.66 21.59 9.06
C LYS A 92 3.95 22.52 8.06
N ARG A 93 2.71 22.94 8.35
CA ARG A 93 1.85 23.75 7.49
C ARG A 93 1.68 25.15 8.06
N ASN A 94 1.58 26.14 7.17
CA ASN A 94 1.28 27.53 7.52
C ASN A 94 -0.03 27.96 6.85
N PRO A 95 -1.12 28.20 7.61
CA PRO A 95 -1.24 28.00 9.07
C PRO A 95 -1.27 26.51 9.46
N PRO A 96 -1.00 26.18 10.75
CA PRO A 96 -1.13 24.81 11.25
C PRO A 96 -2.54 24.29 10.99
N LYS A 97 -2.64 23.16 10.30
CA LYS A 97 -3.93 22.54 9.96
C LYS A 97 -4.10 21.27 10.78
N ILE A 98 -4.81 21.39 11.89
CA ILE A 98 -5.25 20.24 12.69
C ILE A 98 -6.42 19.59 11.97
N ARG A 99 -6.35 18.28 11.78
CA ARG A 99 -7.40 17.49 11.16
C ARG A 99 -8.20 16.77 12.22
N GLN A 100 -9.41 16.40 11.85
CA GLN A 100 -10.20 15.48 12.64
C GLN A 100 -9.63 14.08 12.47
N ILE A 101 -9.06 13.54 13.54
CA ILE A 101 -8.46 12.20 13.56
C ILE A 101 -9.12 11.37 14.65
N GLY A 102 -9.15 10.06 14.43
CA GLY A 102 -9.63 9.06 15.36
C GLY A 102 -9.08 7.69 15.02
N PHE A 103 -9.42 6.70 15.82
CA PHE A 103 -9.12 5.29 15.57
C PHE A 103 -10.23 4.41 16.13
N ARG A 104 -10.30 3.21 15.58
CA ARG A 104 -11.20 2.15 16.01
C ARG A 104 -10.42 0.90 16.38
N ILE A 105 -10.93 0.17 17.36
CA ILE A 105 -10.35 -1.06 17.87
C ILE A 105 -11.33 -2.20 17.63
N TYR A 106 -10.84 -3.28 17.02
CA TYR A 106 -11.56 -4.52 16.84
C TYR A 106 -10.88 -5.64 17.63
N SER A 107 -11.67 -6.62 18.07
CA SER A 107 -11.13 -7.86 18.62
C SER A 107 -10.96 -8.88 17.49
N LEU A 108 -9.84 -9.59 17.50
CA LEU A 108 -9.47 -10.59 16.52
C LEU A 108 -9.60 -11.99 17.12
N THR A 109 -10.05 -12.95 16.32
CA THR A 109 -10.10 -14.36 16.70
C THR A 109 -8.79 -15.08 16.46
N GLN A 110 -7.92 -14.54 15.59
CA GLN A 110 -6.64 -15.12 15.21
C GLN A 110 -5.67 -14.01 14.81
N GLN A 111 -4.37 -14.30 14.82
CA GLN A 111 -3.37 -13.37 14.31
C GLN A 111 -3.42 -13.32 12.78
N HIS A 112 -3.19 -12.13 12.22
CA HIS A 112 -3.13 -11.90 10.78
C HIS A 112 -1.73 -11.43 10.37
N ASN A 113 -1.32 -11.78 9.15
CA ASN A 113 -0.04 -11.36 8.55
C ASN A 113 -0.22 -10.39 7.37
N SER A 114 -1.46 -9.98 7.10
CA SER A 114 -1.83 -9.10 6.00
C SER A 114 -3.04 -8.25 6.41
N PRO A 115 -3.21 -7.05 5.82
CA PRO A 115 -4.36 -6.21 6.13
C PRO A 115 -5.67 -6.91 5.82
N LEU A 116 -6.64 -6.78 6.72
CA LEU A 116 -7.97 -7.34 6.57
C LEU A 116 -8.76 -6.59 5.50
N SER A 117 -9.50 -7.34 4.70
CA SER A 117 -10.41 -6.83 3.68
C SER A 117 -11.66 -6.17 4.31
N ALA A 118 -12.38 -5.39 3.51
CA ALA A 118 -13.62 -4.75 3.95
C ALA A 118 -14.68 -5.77 4.42
N THR A 119 -14.74 -6.94 3.80
CA THR A 119 -15.65 -8.02 4.19
C THR A 119 -15.28 -8.62 5.54
N GLU A 120 -13.99 -8.84 5.80
CA GLU A 120 -13.51 -9.35 7.09
C GLU A 120 -13.72 -8.32 8.20
N LEU A 121 -13.44 -7.04 7.95
CA LEU A 121 -13.67 -5.98 8.95
C LEU A 121 -15.14 -5.82 9.34
N THR A 122 -16.07 -6.16 8.44
CA THR A 122 -17.52 -6.07 8.72
C THR A 122 -17.99 -7.15 9.68
N SER A 123 -17.33 -8.32 9.70
CA SER A 123 -17.68 -9.41 10.61
C SER A 123 -17.03 -9.28 11.99
N LEU A 124 -16.06 -8.39 12.16
CA LEU A 124 -15.32 -8.25 13.42
C LEU A 124 -16.10 -7.45 14.48
N PRO A 125 -16.06 -7.89 15.76
CA PRO A 125 -16.62 -7.12 16.86
C PRO A 125 -15.80 -5.86 17.12
N THR A 126 -16.48 -4.71 17.14
CA THR A 126 -15.88 -3.43 17.57
C THR A 126 -15.76 -3.42 19.09
N VAL A 127 -14.54 -3.26 19.59
CA VAL A 127 -14.24 -3.11 21.02
C VAL A 127 -14.40 -1.66 21.45
N TYR A 128 -13.84 -0.74 20.66
CA TYR A 128 -13.91 0.69 20.96
C TYR A 128 -13.86 1.52 19.67
N ASN A 129 -14.53 2.67 19.68
CA ASN A 129 -14.51 3.63 18.58
C ASN A 129 -14.38 5.03 19.15
N THR A 130 -13.32 5.75 18.75
CA THR A 130 -13.21 7.18 19.06
C THR A 130 -13.99 7.99 18.02
N GLU A 131 -14.61 9.08 18.46
CA GLU A 131 -15.04 10.12 17.53
C GLU A 131 -13.80 10.83 16.95
N CYS A 132 -13.85 11.23 15.68
CA CYS A 132 -12.76 12.01 15.14
C CYS A 132 -12.80 13.42 15.71
N GLN A 133 -11.70 13.84 16.34
CA GLN A 133 -11.61 15.12 17.03
C GLN A 133 -10.60 16.03 16.34
N SER A 134 -10.89 17.34 16.30
CA SER A 134 -9.94 18.37 15.84
C SER A 134 -8.85 18.64 16.88
N LYS A 135 -8.15 17.59 17.33
CA LYS A 135 -7.05 17.64 18.29
C LYS A 135 -5.81 17.01 17.68
N ALA A 136 -4.63 17.49 18.08
CA ALA A 136 -3.36 16.90 17.64
C ALA A 136 -3.18 15.48 18.20
N THR A 137 -3.79 15.18 19.36
CA THR A 137 -3.72 13.87 20.02
C THR A 137 -5.13 13.43 20.43
N VAL A 138 -5.44 12.16 20.17
CA VAL A 138 -6.63 11.48 20.68
C VAL A 138 -6.16 10.29 21.52
N THR A 139 -6.52 10.27 22.80
CA THR A 139 -6.05 9.27 23.78
C THR A 139 -7.24 8.64 24.49
N VAL A 140 -7.18 7.34 24.69
CA VAL A 140 -8.19 6.56 25.42
C VAL A 140 -7.50 5.63 26.42
N LEU A 141 -8.12 5.42 27.57
CA LEU A 141 -7.77 4.37 28.54
C LEU A 141 -8.83 3.28 28.45
N LEU A 142 -8.41 2.04 28.26
CA LEU A 142 -9.30 0.88 28.10
C LEU A 142 -8.90 -0.24 29.07
N GLN A 143 -9.91 -1.00 29.49
CA GLN A 143 -9.74 -2.30 30.13
C GLN A 143 -9.97 -3.37 29.07
N LEU A 144 -8.93 -4.14 28.75
CA LEU A 144 -8.97 -5.16 27.70
C LEU A 144 -8.72 -6.53 28.32
N ILE A 145 -9.51 -7.53 27.93
CA ILE A 145 -9.24 -8.93 28.27
C ILE A 145 -8.07 -9.46 27.43
N GLN A 146 -7.53 -10.61 27.82
CA GLN A 146 -6.56 -11.35 27.00
C GLN A 146 -7.09 -11.56 25.57
N GLY A 147 -6.23 -11.34 24.58
CA GLY A 147 -6.55 -11.60 23.17
C GLY A 147 -5.79 -10.70 22.20
N SER A 148 -6.09 -10.88 20.91
CA SER A 148 -5.52 -10.09 19.81
C SER A 148 -6.47 -8.97 19.40
N TYR A 149 -5.91 -7.79 19.12
CA TYR A 149 -6.67 -6.60 18.78
C TYR A 149 -6.11 -5.88 17.56
N LEU A 150 -7.01 -5.26 16.80
CA LEU A 150 -6.70 -4.49 15.60
C LEU A 150 -7.03 -3.01 15.82
N ILE A 151 -6.04 -2.13 15.62
CA ILE A 151 -6.20 -0.67 15.63
C ILE A 151 -6.19 -0.17 14.19
N ILE A 152 -7.25 0.54 13.80
CA ILE A 152 -7.32 1.23 12.51
C ILE A 152 -7.39 2.74 12.77
N PRO A 153 -6.27 3.47 12.65
CA PRO A 153 -6.26 4.93 12.65
C PRO A 153 -6.88 5.50 11.37
N SER A 154 -7.74 6.50 11.51
CA SER A 154 -8.39 7.16 10.39
C SER A 154 -8.49 8.67 10.59
N THR A 155 -8.66 9.36 9.47
CA THR A 155 -9.08 10.77 9.43
C THR A 155 -10.59 10.81 9.23
N GLU A 156 -11.25 11.92 9.57
CA GLU A 156 -12.70 12.07 9.36
C GLU A 156 -13.08 11.92 7.89
N GLU A 157 -12.38 12.64 7.00
CA GLU A 157 -12.63 12.62 5.56
C GLU A 157 -11.61 11.75 4.83
N PRO A 158 -12.00 11.05 3.75
CA PRO A 158 -11.07 10.29 2.93
C PRO A 158 -10.05 11.18 2.22
N ASN A 159 -8.98 10.57 1.71
CA ASN A 159 -7.91 11.22 0.96
C ASN A 159 -7.16 12.35 1.69
N GLN A 160 -7.28 12.42 3.02
CA GLN A 160 -6.50 13.35 3.82
C GLN A 160 -5.09 12.82 4.09
N ARG A 161 -4.07 13.53 3.58
CA ARG A 161 -2.67 13.24 3.91
C ARG A 161 -2.36 13.49 5.39
N GLY A 162 -1.57 12.67 6.07
CA GLY A 162 -1.05 13.05 7.39
C GLY A 162 -0.01 12.06 7.92
N ASP A 163 1.00 12.56 8.64
CA ASP A 163 1.94 11.70 9.34
C ASP A 163 1.42 11.51 10.77
N PHE A 164 1.39 10.29 11.28
CA PHE A 164 0.91 10.02 12.63
C PHE A 164 1.80 9.05 13.40
N LYS A 165 1.58 8.99 14.72
CA LYS A 165 2.15 7.98 15.61
C LYS A 165 1.05 7.35 16.43
N ILE A 166 1.11 6.04 16.61
CA ILE A 166 0.30 5.34 17.61
C ILE A 166 1.22 5.01 18.77
N ARG A 167 0.77 5.34 19.98
CA ARG A 167 1.44 4.96 21.22
C ARG A 167 0.52 4.07 22.04
N LEU A 168 1.05 2.92 22.42
CA LEU A 168 0.41 1.98 23.34
C LEU A 168 1.20 1.98 24.64
N VAL A 169 0.52 2.22 25.75
CA VAL A 169 1.09 2.18 27.10
C VAL A 169 0.37 1.09 27.89
N SER A 170 1.14 0.18 28.48
CA SER A 170 0.63 -0.99 29.21
C SER A 170 1.53 -1.31 30.41
N GLN A 171 1.05 -2.12 31.34
CA GLN A 171 1.87 -2.66 32.44
C GLN A 171 2.64 -3.93 32.02
N PHE A 172 2.15 -4.63 30.99
CA PHE A 172 2.83 -5.76 30.37
C PHE A 172 3.71 -5.30 29.19
N LYS A 173 4.67 -6.16 28.80
CA LYS A 173 5.49 -5.95 27.59
C LYS A 173 4.63 -6.16 26.34
N ALA A 174 4.21 -5.06 25.73
CA ALA A 174 3.41 -5.09 24.51
C ALA A 174 4.27 -5.15 23.23
N SER A 175 3.67 -5.66 22.16
CA SER A 175 4.16 -5.53 20.79
C SER A 175 3.04 -4.92 19.94
N LEU A 176 3.42 -4.01 19.04
CA LEU A 176 2.50 -3.35 18.11
C LEU A 176 3.19 -3.33 16.74
N TRP A 177 2.55 -3.92 15.73
CA TRP A 177 3.10 -4.03 14.38
C TRP A 177 2.05 -3.70 13.33
N GLU A 178 2.50 -3.24 12.16
CA GLU A 178 1.63 -2.94 11.03
C GLU A 178 1.31 -4.24 10.26
N LEU A 179 0.03 -4.40 9.90
CA LEU A 179 -0.41 -5.41 8.94
C LEU A 179 -0.32 -4.80 7.54
N ASP A 180 0.78 -5.06 6.85
CA ASP A 180 1.00 -4.61 5.47
C ASP A 180 1.15 -5.79 4.50
N ARG A 181 1.00 -5.52 3.21
CA ARG A 181 1.11 -6.52 2.14
C ARG A 181 2.59 -6.80 1.86
N PRO A 182 2.98 -8.07 1.70
CA PRO A 182 4.34 -8.40 1.34
C PRO A 182 4.63 -7.96 -0.10
N ASN A 183 5.85 -7.49 -0.35
CA ASN A 183 6.34 -7.23 -1.70
C ASN A 183 6.62 -8.56 -2.41
N LYS A 184 5.67 -9.01 -3.24
CA LYS A 184 5.78 -10.26 -3.98
C LYS A 184 5.26 -10.06 -5.39
N GLN A 185 6.01 -10.57 -6.37
CA GLN A 185 5.41 -10.92 -7.63
C GLN A 185 4.55 -12.15 -7.37
N LEU A 186 3.24 -11.98 -7.47
CA LEU A 186 2.32 -13.09 -7.40
C LEU A 186 2.57 -13.90 -8.67
N GLU A 187 2.92 -15.18 -8.51
CA GLU A 187 2.83 -16.09 -9.63
C GLU A 187 1.38 -16.01 -10.11
N ILE A 188 1.18 -15.55 -11.35
CA ILE A 188 -0.07 -15.82 -12.05
C ILE A 188 -0.11 -17.34 -12.10
N THR A 189 -0.84 -17.95 -11.17
CA THR A 189 -0.83 -19.41 -11.01
C THR A 189 -1.16 -20.00 -12.37
N ALA A 190 -0.55 -21.12 -12.74
CA ALA A 190 -0.90 -21.84 -13.97
C ALA A 190 -2.42 -22.10 -14.08
N GLU A 191 -3.16 -22.08 -12.96
CA GLU A 191 -4.62 -22.13 -12.90
C GLU A 191 -5.32 -20.83 -13.40
N GLN A 192 -4.74 -19.64 -13.18
CA GLN A 192 -5.16 -18.39 -13.82
C GLN A 192 -4.70 -18.29 -15.28
N GLU A 193 -3.61 -18.97 -15.68
CA GLU A 193 -3.28 -19.21 -17.09
C GLU A 193 -4.25 -20.18 -17.79
N MET A 194 -4.95 -21.03 -17.03
CA MET A 194 -6.01 -21.92 -17.54
C MET A 194 -7.40 -21.25 -17.58
N MET A 195 -7.63 -20.17 -16.82
CA MET A 195 -8.89 -19.40 -16.82
C MET A 195 -8.83 -18.05 -17.56
N THR A 196 -7.64 -17.48 -17.76
CA THR A 196 -7.44 -16.49 -18.81
C THR A 196 -7.15 -17.25 -20.09
N PRO A 197 -7.88 -17.05 -21.20
CA PRO A 197 -7.30 -17.43 -22.47
C PRO A 197 -6.01 -16.62 -22.55
N SER A 198 -4.86 -17.27 -22.51
CA SER A 198 -3.61 -16.67 -22.96
C SER A 198 -3.87 -16.23 -24.39
N VAL A 199 -4.28 -14.97 -24.57
CA VAL A 199 -4.85 -14.47 -25.83
C VAL A 199 -3.82 -14.54 -26.96
N VAL A 200 -2.55 -14.72 -26.62
CA VAL A 200 -1.44 -14.94 -27.57
C VAL A 200 -1.24 -16.40 -27.97
N GLN A 201 -2.02 -17.38 -27.49
CA GLN A 201 -1.93 -18.77 -27.97
C GLN A 201 -2.86 -19.10 -29.14
N SER A 202 -3.82 -18.23 -29.49
CA SER A 202 -4.54 -18.44 -30.75
C SER A 202 -3.61 -18.13 -31.92
N GLU A 203 -3.42 -19.07 -32.85
CA GLU A 203 -2.57 -18.88 -34.04
C GLU A 203 -2.93 -17.57 -34.78
N GLN A 204 -4.20 -17.17 -34.73
CA GLN A 204 -4.72 -15.94 -35.34
C GLN A 204 -4.07 -14.67 -34.75
N ASN A 205 -3.92 -14.60 -33.43
CA ASN A 205 -3.36 -13.43 -32.74
C ASN A 205 -1.83 -13.37 -32.90
N ILE A 206 -1.15 -14.52 -32.88
CA ILE A 206 0.28 -14.61 -33.21
C ILE A 206 0.52 -14.14 -34.64
N ARG A 207 -0.26 -14.65 -35.62
CA ARG A 207 -0.15 -14.24 -37.03
C ARG A 207 -0.38 -12.75 -37.21
N THR A 208 -1.29 -12.16 -36.42
CA THR A 208 -1.55 -10.71 -36.46
C THR A 208 -0.34 -9.94 -35.89
N CYS A 209 0.23 -10.38 -34.76
CA CYS A 209 1.41 -9.77 -34.18
C CYS A 209 2.63 -9.86 -35.10
N VAL A 210 2.85 -11.00 -35.77
CA VAL A 210 3.94 -11.19 -36.74
C VAL A 210 3.77 -10.25 -37.93
N LYS A 211 2.57 -10.14 -38.50
CA LYS A 211 2.29 -9.20 -39.60
C LYS A 211 2.52 -7.75 -39.21
N ILE A 212 2.18 -7.39 -37.97
CA ILE A 212 2.42 -6.04 -37.44
C ILE A 212 3.93 -5.83 -37.25
N PHE A 213 4.65 -6.80 -36.71
CA PHE A 213 6.11 -6.73 -36.55
C PHE A 213 6.80 -6.55 -37.91
N ASP A 214 6.50 -7.39 -38.91
CA ASP A 214 7.09 -7.34 -40.25
C ASP A 214 6.85 -6.00 -40.97
N ARG A 215 5.77 -5.30 -40.62
CA ARG A 215 5.45 -4.00 -41.20
C ARG A 215 6.31 -2.86 -40.63
N HIS A 216 6.76 -3.00 -39.39
CA HIS A 216 7.37 -1.92 -38.63
C HIS A 216 8.84 -2.17 -38.23
N CYS A 217 9.34 -3.41 -38.35
CA CYS A 217 10.73 -3.75 -38.07
C CYS A 217 11.69 -3.14 -39.10
N ASP A 218 12.94 -2.98 -38.68
CA ASP A 218 14.01 -2.73 -39.63
C ASP A 218 14.28 -3.99 -40.47
N LYS A 219 14.40 -3.81 -41.78
CA LYS A 219 14.52 -4.92 -42.73
C LYS A 219 15.92 -5.53 -42.74
N GLU A 220 16.92 -4.79 -42.28
CA GLU A 220 18.31 -5.26 -42.23
C GLU A 220 18.58 -6.00 -40.92
N SER A 221 18.24 -5.41 -39.78
CA SER A 221 18.47 -6.03 -38.46
C SER A 221 17.37 -6.98 -38.02
N TYR A 222 16.16 -6.91 -38.60
CA TYR A 222 14.96 -7.62 -38.14
C TYR A 222 14.63 -7.34 -36.66
N THR A 223 14.84 -6.09 -36.23
CA THR A 223 14.54 -5.61 -34.87
C THR A 223 13.66 -4.35 -34.88
N ILE A 224 13.06 -4.04 -33.72
CA ILE A 224 12.23 -2.84 -33.51
C ILE A 224 12.87 -1.94 -32.45
N ASP A 225 13.14 -0.68 -32.81
CA ASP A 225 13.59 0.36 -31.88
C ASP A 225 12.40 1.08 -31.19
N ALA A 226 12.70 1.97 -30.24
CA ALA A 226 11.67 2.69 -29.48
C ALA A 226 10.77 3.60 -30.35
N VAL A 227 11.31 4.13 -31.46
CA VAL A 227 10.57 5.05 -32.34
C VAL A 227 9.61 4.27 -33.25
N GLN A 228 10.04 3.13 -33.75
CA GLN A 228 9.25 2.16 -34.49
C GLN A 228 8.17 1.56 -33.58
N LEU A 229 8.50 1.19 -32.35
CA LEU A 229 7.55 0.67 -31.37
C LEU A 229 6.44 1.68 -31.05
N ARG A 230 6.80 2.96 -30.90
CA ARG A 230 5.81 4.04 -30.71
C ARG A 230 4.83 4.16 -31.88
N LYS A 231 5.33 4.08 -33.13
CA LYS A 231 4.47 4.10 -34.33
C LYS A 231 3.56 2.88 -34.37
N LEU A 232 4.11 1.70 -34.06
CA LEU A 232 3.38 0.44 -34.01
C LEU A 232 2.19 0.51 -33.05
N PHE A 233 2.40 0.98 -31.81
CA PHE A 233 1.32 1.11 -30.83
C PHE A 233 0.34 2.23 -31.15
N LYS A 234 0.77 3.29 -31.84
CA LYS A 234 -0.16 4.32 -32.33
C LYS A 234 -1.17 3.71 -33.31
N ASP A 235 -0.71 2.83 -34.19
CA ASP A 235 -1.52 2.21 -35.22
C ASP A 235 -2.31 0.98 -34.72
N ASN A 236 -1.84 0.30 -33.65
CA ASN A 236 -2.36 -1.00 -33.19
C ASN A 236 -2.57 -1.08 -31.66
N HIS A 237 -2.97 0.01 -31.00
CA HIS A 237 -3.25 -0.01 -29.55
C HIS A 237 -4.49 -0.86 -29.18
N PRO A 238 -4.59 -1.32 -27.92
CA PRO A 238 -5.76 -2.05 -27.45
C PRO A 238 -7.05 -1.24 -27.64
N LYS A 239 -8.04 -1.87 -28.28
CA LYS A 239 -9.35 -1.26 -28.52
C LYS A 239 -10.22 -1.34 -27.26
N GLY A 240 -11.08 -0.35 -27.07
CA GLY A 240 -12.03 -0.29 -25.95
C GLY A 240 -11.60 0.64 -24.80
N ILE A 241 -10.36 1.12 -24.81
CA ILE A 241 -9.87 2.12 -23.85
C ILE A 241 -10.16 3.52 -24.40
N SER A 242 -11.14 4.21 -23.81
CA SER A 242 -11.52 5.55 -24.24
C SER A 242 -10.39 6.56 -23.96
N GLY A 243 -10.05 7.38 -24.96
CA GLY A 243 -9.05 8.45 -24.83
C GLY A 243 -7.59 7.98 -24.85
N PHE A 244 -7.30 6.71 -25.14
CA PHE A 244 -5.94 6.21 -25.33
C PHE A 244 -5.50 6.33 -26.79
N ASP A 245 -4.43 7.07 -27.06
CA ASP A 245 -3.89 7.33 -28.41
C ASP A 245 -2.51 6.69 -28.66
N GLY A 246 -2.06 5.85 -27.73
CA GLY A 246 -0.79 5.13 -27.78
C GLY A 246 0.16 5.50 -26.64
N PHE A 247 1.36 4.93 -26.70
CA PHE A 247 2.42 5.18 -25.71
C PHE A 247 3.34 6.32 -26.15
N ASP A 248 3.92 7.04 -25.20
CA ASP A 248 4.98 8.00 -25.49
C ASP A 248 6.33 7.29 -25.69
N LEU A 249 7.31 8.05 -26.17
CA LEU A 249 8.63 7.49 -26.47
C LEU A 249 9.34 6.96 -25.21
N GLU A 250 9.09 7.56 -24.06
CA GLU A 250 9.69 7.16 -22.79
C GLU A 250 9.15 5.81 -22.32
N THR A 251 7.83 5.62 -22.35
CA THR A 251 7.21 4.32 -22.04
C THR A 251 7.67 3.26 -23.02
N CYS A 252 7.79 3.56 -24.32
CA CYS A 252 8.35 2.63 -25.29
C CYS A 252 9.81 2.24 -24.98
N ARG A 253 10.66 3.18 -24.56
CA ARG A 253 12.03 2.87 -24.11
C ARG A 253 12.04 1.97 -22.88
N GLN A 254 11.15 2.23 -21.93
CA GLN A 254 11.01 1.37 -20.74
C GLN A 254 10.54 -0.04 -21.10
N MET A 255 9.63 -0.19 -22.07
CA MET A 255 9.22 -1.50 -22.60
C MET A 255 10.42 -2.25 -23.17
N ILE A 256 11.25 -1.59 -24.00
CA ILE A 256 12.45 -2.21 -24.55
C ILE A 256 13.41 -2.63 -23.44
N ASN A 257 13.69 -1.74 -22.49
CA ASN A 257 14.57 -2.06 -21.35
C ASN A 257 14.06 -3.23 -20.49
N THR A 258 12.75 -3.47 -20.45
CA THR A 258 12.14 -4.54 -19.65
C THR A 258 12.13 -5.90 -20.35
N PHE A 259 12.03 -5.91 -21.68
CA PHE A 259 11.86 -7.14 -22.46
C PHE A 259 13.09 -7.51 -23.30
N SER A 260 14.00 -6.56 -23.57
CA SER A 260 15.23 -6.86 -24.28
C SER A 260 16.14 -7.71 -23.42
N THR A 261 16.62 -8.80 -24.02
CA THR A 261 17.76 -9.54 -23.53
C THR A 261 19.00 -8.63 -23.70
N GLU A 262 19.94 -8.67 -22.75
CA GLU A 262 21.25 -7.99 -22.86
C GLU A 262 21.25 -6.43 -22.92
N ASN A 263 20.17 -5.76 -22.49
CA ASN A 263 20.05 -4.28 -22.49
C ASN A 263 20.24 -3.65 -23.89
N GLU A 264 19.97 -4.39 -24.95
CA GLU A 264 19.97 -3.86 -26.31
C GLU A 264 18.85 -2.81 -26.46
N PRO A 265 19.07 -1.74 -27.26
CA PRO A 265 18.06 -0.70 -27.47
C PRO A 265 16.98 -1.09 -28.50
N TYR A 266 16.85 -2.40 -28.82
CA TYR A 266 15.93 -2.94 -29.82
C TYR A 266 15.26 -4.22 -29.32
N LEU A 267 14.10 -4.56 -29.90
CA LEU A 267 13.40 -5.83 -29.64
C LEU A 267 13.44 -6.76 -30.86
N SER A 268 13.76 -8.02 -30.61
CA SER A 268 13.55 -9.13 -31.55
C SER A 268 12.08 -9.53 -31.61
N MET A 269 11.71 -10.32 -32.63
CA MET A 269 10.35 -10.84 -32.79
C MET A 269 9.85 -11.61 -31.55
N LYS A 270 10.72 -12.42 -30.93
CA LYS A 270 10.36 -13.20 -29.75
C LYS A 270 10.01 -12.29 -28.57
N GLU A 271 10.87 -11.32 -28.28
CA GLU A 271 10.67 -10.36 -27.18
C GLU A 271 9.46 -9.46 -27.44
N PHE A 272 9.21 -9.11 -28.71
CA PHE A 272 8.01 -8.37 -29.09
C PHE A 272 6.71 -9.16 -28.87
N LEU A 273 6.70 -10.48 -29.09
CA LEU A 273 5.54 -11.32 -28.76
C LEU A 273 5.28 -11.35 -27.25
N GLU A 274 6.34 -11.46 -26.45
CA GLU A 274 6.25 -11.43 -24.98
C GLU A 274 5.71 -10.08 -24.48
N LEU A 275 6.24 -8.96 -25.02
CA LEU A 275 5.74 -7.62 -24.73
C LEU A 275 4.26 -7.47 -25.13
N SER A 276 3.91 -7.89 -26.34
CA SER A 276 2.53 -7.77 -26.85
C SER A 276 1.53 -8.57 -26.00
N SER A 277 1.93 -9.77 -25.56
CA SER A 277 1.17 -10.57 -24.62
C SER A 277 0.96 -9.84 -23.30
N TYR A 278 2.04 -9.30 -22.73
CA TYR A 278 1.99 -8.58 -21.47
C TYR A 278 1.10 -7.32 -21.53
N ILE A 279 1.21 -6.51 -22.60
CA ILE A 279 0.35 -5.34 -22.81
C ILE A 279 -1.11 -5.74 -22.96
N HIS A 280 -1.38 -6.87 -23.60
CA HIS A 280 -2.74 -7.39 -23.72
C HIS A 280 -3.33 -7.82 -22.36
N THR A 281 -2.55 -8.53 -21.55
CA THR A 281 -2.94 -8.87 -20.16
C THR A 281 -3.22 -7.61 -19.36
N LEU A 282 -2.30 -6.64 -19.38
CA LEU A 282 -2.49 -5.36 -18.69
C LEU A 282 -3.72 -4.60 -19.20
N SER A 283 -3.99 -4.61 -20.50
CA SER A 283 -5.19 -3.99 -21.07
C SER A 283 -6.47 -4.67 -20.58
N THR A 284 -6.44 -6.00 -20.41
CA THR A 284 -7.60 -6.78 -19.98
C THR A 284 -7.89 -6.49 -18.50
N GLU A 285 -6.86 -6.55 -17.66
CA GLU A 285 -6.96 -6.17 -16.24
C GLU A 285 -7.38 -4.71 -16.07
N PHE A 286 -6.82 -3.80 -16.87
CA PHE A 286 -7.20 -2.39 -16.83
C PHE A 286 -8.70 -2.18 -17.11
N LEU A 287 -9.23 -2.89 -18.12
CA LEU A 287 -10.65 -2.79 -18.50
C LEU A 287 -11.59 -3.40 -17.46
N GLN A 288 -11.16 -4.44 -16.72
CA GLN A 288 -11.97 -5.04 -15.65
C GLN A 288 -12.20 -4.06 -14.49
N HIS A 289 -11.20 -3.24 -14.17
CA HIS A 289 -11.26 -2.27 -13.06
C HIS A 289 -11.67 -0.86 -13.51
N CYS A 290 -11.88 -0.64 -14.81
CA CYS A 290 -12.34 0.64 -15.35
C CYS A 290 -13.87 0.74 -15.33
N PRO A 291 -14.44 1.82 -14.76
CA PRO A 291 -15.85 2.12 -14.95
C PRO A 291 -16.19 2.30 -16.44
N PRO A 292 -17.34 1.80 -16.91
CA PRO A 292 -17.75 1.97 -18.30
C PRO A 292 -17.82 3.47 -18.62
N HIS A 293 -17.26 3.86 -19.77
CA HIS A 293 -17.24 5.21 -20.35
C HIS A 293 -16.22 6.23 -19.82
N LYS A 294 -15.42 5.93 -18.80
CA LYS A 294 -14.36 6.87 -18.34
C LYS A 294 -12.97 6.59 -18.87
N GLY A 295 -12.66 5.34 -19.26
CA GLY A 295 -11.34 4.95 -19.77
C GLY A 295 -10.18 5.15 -18.78
N GLN A 296 -10.49 5.29 -17.48
CA GLN A 296 -9.54 5.58 -16.42
C GLN A 296 -9.92 4.81 -15.15
N ILE A 297 -8.93 4.31 -14.42
CA ILE A 297 -9.11 3.60 -13.15
C ILE A 297 -9.13 4.62 -11.99
N PRO A 298 -10.18 4.65 -11.16
CA PRO A 298 -10.13 5.40 -9.90
C PRO A 298 -9.01 4.90 -9.00
N MET A 299 -8.26 5.80 -8.37
CA MET A 299 -7.08 5.45 -7.58
C MET A 299 -7.32 4.38 -6.50
N ILE A 300 -8.51 4.37 -5.91
CA ILE A 300 -8.88 3.35 -4.92
C ILE A 300 -8.84 1.91 -5.49
N HIS A 301 -9.14 1.74 -6.78
CA HIS A 301 -9.11 0.45 -7.45
C HIS A 301 -7.75 0.13 -8.05
N LEU A 302 -6.82 1.09 -8.09
CA LEU A 302 -5.49 0.89 -8.66
C LEU A 302 -4.75 -0.25 -7.97
N ARG A 303 -4.80 -0.32 -6.64
CA ARG A 303 -4.14 -1.40 -5.88
C ARG A 303 -4.70 -2.78 -6.25
N LYS A 304 -6.03 -2.90 -6.34
CA LYS A 304 -6.69 -4.14 -6.78
C LYS A 304 -6.29 -4.50 -8.21
N ALA A 305 -6.18 -3.52 -9.10
CA ALA A 305 -5.72 -3.73 -10.47
C ALA A 305 -4.25 -4.22 -10.54
N PHE A 306 -3.37 -3.73 -9.67
CA PHE A 306 -2.00 -4.26 -9.55
C PHE A 306 -1.98 -5.71 -9.05
N GLU A 307 -2.81 -6.02 -8.07
CA GLU A 307 -2.93 -7.39 -7.55
C GLU A 307 -3.45 -8.35 -8.62
N SER A 308 -4.46 -7.95 -9.40
CA SER A 308 -4.95 -8.72 -10.54
C SER A 308 -3.90 -8.84 -11.67
N ALA A 309 -3.04 -7.84 -11.84
CA ALA A 309 -1.90 -7.89 -12.75
C ALA A 309 -0.72 -8.74 -12.24
N GLY A 310 -0.82 -9.34 -11.05
CA GLY A 310 0.19 -10.24 -10.49
C GLY A 310 1.22 -9.58 -9.56
N TYR A 311 0.91 -8.41 -8.99
CA TYR A 311 1.83 -7.69 -8.10
C TYR A 311 1.18 -7.39 -6.74
N SER A 312 1.78 -7.93 -5.67
CA SER A 312 1.49 -7.54 -4.29
C SER A 312 2.59 -6.61 -3.80
N THR A 313 2.23 -5.42 -3.32
CA THR A 313 3.17 -4.39 -2.88
C THR A 313 2.76 -3.80 -1.54
N SER A 314 3.75 -3.52 -0.69
CA SER A 314 3.56 -2.81 0.58
C SER A 314 3.09 -1.37 0.37
N ASN A 315 2.58 -0.73 1.42
CA ASN A 315 2.15 0.65 1.40
C ASN A 315 3.27 1.60 0.97
N LYS A 316 4.52 1.34 1.39
CA LYS A 316 5.68 2.18 1.05
C LYS A 316 6.04 2.08 -0.44
N VAL A 317 6.08 0.86 -1.00
CA VAL A 317 6.35 0.63 -2.43
C VAL A 317 5.23 1.23 -3.27
N PHE A 318 3.98 0.92 -2.94
CA PHE A 318 2.81 1.43 -3.67
C PHE A 318 2.74 2.96 -3.63
N THR A 319 3.01 3.57 -2.48
CA THR A 319 3.10 5.04 -2.35
C THR A 319 4.16 5.62 -3.26
N THR A 320 5.34 5.02 -3.30
CA THR A 320 6.47 5.53 -4.11
C THR A 320 6.16 5.41 -5.61
N LEU A 321 5.58 4.28 -6.01
CA LEU A 321 5.13 4.03 -7.39
C LEU A 321 4.11 5.07 -7.85
N VAL A 322 3.05 5.27 -7.06
CA VAL A 322 2.00 6.25 -7.34
C VAL A 322 2.56 7.67 -7.41
N GLN A 323 3.41 8.06 -6.45
CA GLN A 323 3.99 9.41 -6.44
C GLN A 323 4.91 9.70 -7.62
N ARG A 324 5.56 8.67 -8.19
CA ARG A 324 6.48 8.83 -9.31
C ARG A 324 5.77 8.90 -10.65
N HIS A 325 4.83 8.00 -10.88
CA HIS A 325 4.27 7.79 -12.21
C HIS A 325 2.88 8.42 -12.40
N HIS A 326 2.24 8.85 -11.32
CA HIS A 326 0.93 9.48 -11.40
C HIS A 326 0.98 10.97 -11.06
N CYS A 327 0.32 11.79 -11.88
CA CYS A 327 0.22 13.23 -11.66
C CYS A 327 -0.85 13.55 -10.62
N SER A 328 -0.44 14.07 -9.46
CA SER A 328 -1.24 14.37 -8.25
C SER A 328 -2.53 15.23 -8.44
N LYS A 329 -2.90 15.66 -9.64
CA LYS A 329 -4.05 16.54 -9.89
C LYS A 329 -5.36 15.80 -10.20
N THR A 330 -5.31 14.49 -10.44
CA THR A 330 -6.48 13.69 -10.81
C THR A 330 -6.60 12.47 -9.89
N ASP A 331 -7.80 12.08 -9.47
CA ASP A 331 -8.01 10.86 -8.66
C ASP A 331 -8.16 9.60 -9.53
N THR A 332 -7.63 9.64 -10.75
CA THR A 332 -7.86 8.65 -11.81
C THR A 332 -6.59 8.40 -12.61
N VAL A 333 -6.31 7.13 -12.91
CA VAL A 333 -5.12 6.68 -13.63
C VAL A 333 -5.50 6.26 -15.04
N ASN A 334 -4.78 6.77 -16.04
CA ASN A 334 -4.96 6.37 -17.43
C ASN A 334 -4.17 5.08 -17.75
N PHE A 335 -4.49 4.44 -18.88
CA PHE A 335 -3.85 3.18 -19.25
C PHE A 335 -2.33 3.30 -19.39
N ARG A 336 -1.83 4.41 -19.93
CA ARG A 336 -0.40 4.65 -20.07
C ARG A 336 0.30 4.63 -18.70
N GLU A 337 -0.18 5.40 -17.73
CA GLU A 337 0.37 5.46 -16.37
C GLU A 337 0.33 4.09 -15.68
N PHE A 338 -0.79 3.37 -15.80
CA PHE A 338 -0.92 2.01 -15.29
C PHE A 338 0.15 1.07 -15.89
N THR A 339 0.35 1.15 -17.21
CA THR A 339 1.33 0.34 -17.93
C THR A 339 2.77 0.68 -17.51
N THR A 340 3.10 1.97 -17.40
CA THR A 340 4.41 2.47 -16.95
C THR A 340 4.75 1.94 -15.55
N CYS A 341 3.79 1.99 -14.63
CA CYS A 341 3.95 1.44 -13.29
C CYS A 341 4.18 -0.08 -13.31
N ALA A 342 3.38 -0.83 -14.07
CA ALA A 342 3.50 -2.29 -14.17
C ALA A 342 4.84 -2.71 -14.79
N LEU A 343 5.29 -2.03 -15.84
CA LEU A 343 6.62 -2.21 -16.43
C LEU A 343 7.74 -1.95 -15.44
N SER A 344 7.63 -0.87 -14.66
CA SER A 344 8.61 -0.54 -13.62
C SER A 344 8.70 -1.65 -12.58
N MET A 345 7.56 -2.16 -12.09
CA MET A 345 7.54 -3.28 -11.16
C MET A 345 8.15 -4.55 -11.77
N LYS A 346 7.79 -4.88 -13.01
CA LYS A 346 8.34 -6.04 -13.73
C LYS A 346 9.87 -5.96 -13.84
N TYR A 347 10.38 -4.80 -14.27
CA TYR A 347 11.82 -4.56 -14.41
C TYR A 347 12.56 -4.71 -13.08
N ILE A 348 12.02 -4.11 -12.01
CA ILE A 348 12.62 -4.17 -10.68
C ILE A 348 12.66 -5.61 -10.16
N TYR A 349 11.56 -6.37 -10.29
CA TYR A 349 11.53 -7.77 -9.86
C TYR A 349 12.48 -8.65 -10.68
N GLN A 350 12.55 -8.47 -12.00
CA GLN A 350 13.51 -9.19 -12.85
C GLN A 350 14.96 -8.93 -12.44
N ASN A 351 15.29 -7.69 -12.06
CA ASN A 351 16.63 -7.35 -11.58
C ASN A 351 16.90 -7.87 -10.16
N ALA A 352 15.89 -7.86 -9.29
CA ALA A 352 15.99 -8.47 -7.96
C ALA A 352 16.25 -9.99 -8.07
N ILE A 353 15.64 -10.68 -9.04
CA ILE A 353 15.85 -12.12 -9.28
C ILE A 353 17.29 -12.45 -9.67
N LYS A 354 17.97 -11.54 -10.39
CA LYS A 354 19.39 -11.70 -10.73
C LYS A 354 20.31 -11.53 -9.52
N GLN A 355 19.81 -11.07 -8.38
CA GLN A 355 20.56 -10.84 -7.16
C GLN A 355 20.04 -11.77 -6.05
N PRO A 356 20.59 -12.99 -5.91
CA PRO A 356 20.06 -14.01 -4.99
C PRO A 356 20.01 -13.53 -3.53
N ASN A 357 20.93 -12.63 -3.13
CA ASN A 357 20.94 -12.03 -1.80
C ASN A 357 19.66 -11.23 -1.46
N LEU A 358 18.93 -10.71 -2.45
CA LEU A 358 17.68 -9.97 -2.24
C LEU A 358 16.45 -10.89 -2.06
N ILE A 359 16.54 -12.15 -2.48
CA ILE A 359 15.39 -13.07 -2.54
C ILE A 359 15.52 -14.24 -1.56
N SER A 360 16.71 -14.82 -1.42
CA SER A 360 16.94 -15.96 -0.53
C SER A 360 17.62 -15.52 0.76
N GLY A 361 16.82 -15.18 1.78
CA GLY A 361 17.29 -15.10 3.16
C GLY A 361 17.51 -13.71 3.78
N CYS A 362 17.13 -12.62 3.12
CA CYS A 362 17.17 -11.28 3.73
C CYS A 362 15.83 -10.85 4.34
N SER A 363 15.88 -9.90 5.29
CA SER A 363 14.68 -9.30 5.87
C SER A 363 13.78 -8.69 4.78
N PRO A 364 12.45 -8.73 4.93
CA PRO A 364 11.50 -8.12 3.99
C PRO A 364 11.84 -6.66 3.66
N ASP A 365 12.46 -5.95 4.59
CA ASP A 365 12.88 -4.56 4.48
C ASP A 365 13.92 -4.32 3.39
N LEU A 366 14.81 -5.29 3.11
CA LEU A 366 15.89 -5.11 2.14
C LEU A 366 15.36 -5.05 0.69
N LEU A 367 14.39 -5.91 0.37
CA LEU A 367 13.72 -5.89 -0.94
C LEU A 367 12.88 -4.61 -1.08
N GLU A 368 12.18 -4.21 -0.03
CA GLU A 368 11.42 -2.97 -0.01
C GLU A 368 12.31 -1.74 -0.28
N ASP A 369 13.45 -1.64 0.42
CA ASP A 369 14.39 -0.54 0.25
C ASP A 369 15.06 -0.55 -1.13
N TYR A 370 15.34 -1.72 -1.70
CA TYR A 370 15.81 -1.86 -3.08
C TYR A 370 14.78 -1.32 -4.09
N ILE A 371 13.52 -1.75 -3.98
CA ILE A 371 12.43 -1.31 -4.86
C ILE A 371 12.24 0.20 -4.74
N VAL A 372 12.16 0.72 -3.52
CA VAL A 372 12.00 2.16 -3.27
C VAL A 372 13.21 2.95 -3.77
N GLY A 373 14.43 2.44 -3.60
CA GLY A 373 15.64 3.06 -4.13
C GLY A 373 15.63 3.14 -5.65
N PHE A 374 15.25 2.06 -6.32
CA PHE A 374 15.11 2.03 -7.77
C PHE A 374 14.04 3.00 -8.26
N LEU A 375 12.88 3.04 -7.61
CA LEU A 375 11.82 4.01 -7.91
C LEU A 375 12.19 5.46 -7.54
N ARG A 376 13.30 5.73 -6.84
CA ARG A 376 13.71 7.11 -6.52
C ARG A 376 14.80 7.66 -7.45
N MET A 377 15.55 6.79 -8.12
CA MET A 377 16.44 7.13 -9.22
C MET A 377 15.62 7.36 -10.47
#